data_AF-A0A0V0VCS1-F1
#
_entry.id   AF-A0A0V0VCS1-F1
#
_cell.length_a   1.000
_cell.length_b   1.000
_cell.length_c   1.000
_cell.angle_alpha   90.00
_cell.angle_beta   90.00
_cell.angle_gamma   90.00
#
_symmetry.space_group_name_H-M   'P 1'
#
loop_
_entity.id
_entity.type
_entity.pdbx_description
1 polymer ?
#
loop_
_entity_poly.entity_id
_entity_poly.type
_entity_poly.pdbx_seq_one_letter_code
_entity_poly.pdbx_strand_id
1 'polypeptide(L)'
;LLSSLHLHLLGVLWPEGIRHENVLLFVTDAAPYMKKAAGALKVLFPNMLHLTCLAHGLHRIAEHIRCLFPDVDRLISNMKKVFLKAPSRVQLFKEMAPEIPLPPQPVLTRWGTWLSAVFYYAVNFTKIQEIISCFEEEESTAVKIVHEIMQKESLLCDLVFIASNFTNFVPAITYLEKRSETLVDRLQAFDEVIDNIHKIPGIVGEDIKTNKYLKEIKRIAEVLTGKSNAQVIGMNIESAVCFKYAPVTLAEVERSFLQLKHILSDRRYSLTPDNLKKMLVIMCNQTR
;
A
#
# COMPACT_ATOMS: atom_id res chain seq x y z
N LEU A 1 -7.52 20.77 -15.72
CA LEU A 1 -8.66 20.14 -15.01
C LEU A 1 -8.36 19.93 -13.51
N LEU A 2 -7.43 19.05 -13.13
CA LEU A 2 -7.14 18.74 -11.70
C LEU A 2 -6.75 19.97 -10.85
N SER A 3 -5.83 20.82 -11.33
CA SER A 3 -5.44 22.03 -10.59
C SER A 3 -6.61 23.02 -10.41
N SER A 4 -7.53 23.09 -11.38
CA SER A 4 -8.72 23.93 -11.30
C SER A 4 -9.74 23.38 -10.29
N LEU A 5 -9.92 22.06 -10.26
CA LEU A 5 -10.75 21.40 -9.25
C LEU A 5 -10.20 21.64 -7.83
N HIS A 6 -8.88 21.56 -7.67
CA HIS A 6 -8.21 21.85 -6.39
C HIS A 6 -8.49 23.28 -5.92
N LEU A 7 -8.36 24.28 -6.80
CA LEU A 7 -8.67 25.68 -6.47
C LEU A 7 -10.13 25.87 -6.08
N HIS A 8 -11.06 25.22 -6.78
CA HIS A 8 -12.48 25.28 -6.43
C HIS A 8 -12.74 24.72 -5.02
N LEU A 9 -12.15 23.57 -4.68
CA LEU A 9 -12.28 22.96 -3.34
C LEU A 9 -11.70 23.87 -2.24
N LEU A 10 -10.56 24.51 -2.50
CA LEU A 10 -9.98 25.46 -1.54
C LEU A 10 -10.84 26.70 -1.37
N GLY A 11 -11.54 27.15 -2.41
CA GLY A 11 -12.53 28.24 -2.31
C GLY A 11 -13.73 27.88 -1.43
N VAL A 12 -14.11 26.60 -1.40
CA VAL A 12 -15.14 26.10 -0.46
C VAL A 12 -14.62 26.06 0.97
N LEU A 13 -13.36 25.64 1.17
CA LEU A 13 -12.74 25.54 2.50
C LEU A 13 -12.37 26.90 3.10
N TRP A 14 -12.04 27.89 2.25
CA TRP A 14 -11.71 29.25 2.65
C TRP A 14 -12.61 30.26 1.91
N PRO A 15 -13.84 30.48 2.40
CA PRO A 15 -14.81 31.38 1.76
C PRO A 15 -14.32 32.83 1.65
N GLU A 16 -13.43 33.24 2.55
CA GLU A 16 -12.84 34.58 2.60
C GLU A 16 -11.66 34.76 1.64
N GLY A 17 -11.24 33.71 0.94
CA GLY A 17 -10.13 33.73 -0.01
C GLY A 17 -9.11 32.62 0.25
N ILE A 18 -8.55 32.08 -0.83
CA ILE A 18 -7.59 30.98 -0.77
C ILE A 18 -6.30 31.44 -0.08
N ARG A 19 -5.90 30.74 0.98
CA ARG A 19 -4.67 31.02 1.72
C ARG A 19 -3.49 30.28 1.08
N HIS A 20 -2.95 30.87 0.01
CA HIS A 20 -1.92 30.25 -0.84
C HIS A 20 -0.65 29.82 -0.08
N GLU A 21 -0.27 30.54 0.97
CA GLU A 21 0.92 30.23 1.77
C GLU A 21 0.69 29.10 2.79
N ASN A 22 -0.58 28.76 3.06
CA ASN A 22 -0.96 27.78 4.08
C ASN A 22 -1.07 26.35 3.52
N VAL A 23 -0.95 26.18 2.20
CA VAL A 23 -0.88 24.85 1.58
C VAL A 23 0.56 24.37 1.64
N LEU A 24 0.85 23.51 2.63
CA LEU A 24 2.22 23.08 2.95
C LEU A 24 2.61 21.76 2.30
N LEU A 25 1.67 20.85 2.07
CA LEU A 25 1.95 19.51 1.59
C LEU A 25 0.86 19.02 0.65
N PHE A 26 1.28 18.46 -0.48
CA PHE A 26 0.42 17.79 -1.43
C PHE A 26 0.93 16.36 -1.62
N VAL A 27 0.15 15.39 -1.14
CA VAL A 27 0.46 13.97 -1.28
C VAL A 27 -0.32 13.42 -2.47
N THR A 28 0.34 12.70 -3.38
CA THR A 28 -0.30 12.11 -4.57
C THR A 28 0.23 10.71 -4.86
N ASP A 29 -0.38 10.00 -5.81
CA ASP A 29 0.27 8.84 -6.41
C ASP A 29 1.49 9.28 -7.25
N ALA A 30 2.23 8.30 -7.80
CA ALA A 30 3.41 8.57 -8.62
C ALA A 30 3.09 8.78 -10.11
N ALA A 31 1.82 8.94 -10.50
CA ALA A 31 1.43 9.04 -11.91
C ALA A 31 1.99 10.32 -12.55
N PRO A 32 2.40 10.28 -13.83
CA PRO A 32 3.03 11.43 -14.50
C PRO A 32 2.17 12.71 -14.48
N TYR A 33 0.86 12.57 -14.65
CA TYR A 33 -0.06 13.70 -14.64
C TYR A 33 -0.20 14.34 -13.26
N MET A 34 -0.14 13.55 -12.17
CA MET A 34 -0.16 14.07 -10.79
C MET A 34 1.11 14.87 -10.48
N LYS A 35 2.27 14.37 -10.92
CA LYS A 35 3.55 15.11 -10.82
C LYS A 35 3.51 16.42 -11.60
N LYS A 36 2.96 16.41 -12.81
CA LYS A 36 2.77 17.62 -13.63
C LYS A 36 1.82 18.61 -12.95
N ALA A 37 0.71 18.13 -12.40
CA ALA A 37 -0.25 18.96 -11.67
C ALA A 37 0.37 19.57 -10.41
N ALA A 38 1.16 18.80 -9.65
CA ALA A 38 1.88 19.29 -8.49
C ALA A 38 2.88 20.39 -8.85
N GLY A 39 3.61 20.23 -9.96
CA GLY A 39 4.50 21.26 -10.49
C GLY A 39 3.76 22.56 -10.85
N ALA A 40 2.60 22.46 -11.49
CA ALA A 40 1.76 23.63 -11.79
C ALA A 40 1.19 24.29 -10.52
N LEU A 41 0.74 23.49 -9.55
CA LEU A 41 0.22 23.98 -8.27
C LEU A 41 1.31 24.64 -7.42
N LYS A 42 2.56 24.19 -7.50
CA LYS A 42 3.70 24.80 -6.79
C LYS A 42 3.89 26.28 -7.14
N VAL A 43 3.53 26.69 -8.36
CA VAL A 43 3.56 28.11 -8.76
C VAL A 43 2.53 28.94 -8.00
N LEU A 44 1.37 28.35 -7.71
CA LEU A 44 0.27 28.98 -6.97
C LEU A 44 0.40 28.85 -5.46
N PHE A 45 1.12 27.84 -4.98
CA PHE A 45 1.31 27.51 -3.57
C PHE A 45 2.81 27.43 -3.27
N PRO A 46 3.48 28.57 -3.06
CA PRO A 46 4.95 28.63 -3.01
C PRO A 46 5.55 27.78 -1.88
N ASN A 47 4.84 27.60 -0.77
CA ASN A 47 5.29 26.80 0.38
C ASN A 47 4.99 25.29 0.25
N MET A 48 4.21 24.88 -0.75
CA MET A 48 3.73 23.51 -0.89
C MET A 48 4.86 22.54 -1.26
N LEU A 49 5.07 21.49 -0.48
CA LEU A 49 5.90 20.36 -0.87
C LEU A 49 5.06 19.30 -1.57
N HIS A 50 5.63 18.64 -2.58
CA HIS A 50 4.97 17.52 -3.26
C HIS A 50 5.57 16.21 -2.77
N LEU A 51 4.76 15.29 -2.26
CA LEU A 51 5.20 13.95 -1.87
C LEU A 51 4.41 12.91 -2.65
N THR A 52 5.09 11.92 -3.21
CA THR A 52 4.40 10.73 -3.70
C THR A 52 4.18 9.76 -2.55
N CYS A 53 2.99 9.16 -2.48
CA CYS A 53 2.60 8.18 -1.48
C CYS A 53 3.67 7.10 -1.28
N LEU A 54 4.21 7.00 -0.06
CA LEU A 54 5.27 6.05 0.28
C LEU A 54 4.76 4.61 0.26
N ALA A 55 3.53 4.37 0.71
CA ALA A 55 2.90 3.04 0.63
C ALA A 55 2.73 2.58 -0.84
N HIS A 56 2.35 3.48 -1.76
CA HIS A 56 2.34 3.16 -3.19
C HIS A 56 3.76 2.89 -3.72
N GLY A 57 4.77 3.59 -3.21
CA GLY A 57 6.18 3.30 -3.50
C GLY A 57 6.55 1.86 -3.14
N LEU A 58 6.26 1.43 -1.90
CA LEU A 58 6.50 0.05 -1.45
C LEU A 58 5.68 -0.97 -2.25
N HIS A 59 4.44 -0.65 -2.60
CA HIS A 59 3.62 -1.52 -3.46
C HIS A 59 4.21 -1.73 -4.85
N ARG A 60 4.80 -0.70 -5.47
CA ARG A 60 5.48 -0.85 -6.78
C ARG A 60 6.73 -1.71 -6.68
N ILE A 61 7.46 -1.61 -5.57
CA ILE A 61 8.60 -2.49 -5.32
C ILE A 61 8.11 -3.93 -5.15
N ALA A 62 7.04 -4.17 -4.38
CA ALA A 62 6.44 -5.49 -4.24
C ALA A 62 5.94 -6.06 -5.58
N GLU A 63 5.39 -5.22 -6.45
CA GLU A 63 5.01 -5.61 -7.82
C GLU A 63 6.23 -6.03 -8.64
N HIS A 64 7.32 -5.28 -8.56
CA HIS A 64 8.56 -5.64 -9.23
C HIS A 64 9.13 -6.97 -8.71
N ILE A 65 9.17 -7.16 -7.39
CA ILE A 65 9.56 -8.44 -6.77
C ILE A 65 8.73 -9.59 -7.33
N ARG A 66 7.40 -9.46 -7.39
CA ARG A 66 6.53 -10.49 -7.98
C ARG A 66 6.92 -10.84 -9.41
N CYS A 67 7.23 -9.85 -10.24
CA CYS A 67 7.65 -10.09 -11.62
C CYS A 67 8.96 -10.88 -11.75
N LEU A 68 9.83 -10.84 -10.73
CA LEU A 68 11.07 -11.61 -10.69
C LEU A 68 10.85 -13.08 -10.32
N PHE A 69 9.70 -13.43 -9.73
CA PHE A 69 9.37 -14.78 -9.27
C PHE A 69 8.09 -15.32 -9.94
N PRO A 70 8.11 -15.57 -11.27
CA PRO A 70 6.92 -15.94 -12.03
C PRO A 70 6.32 -17.28 -11.57
N ASP A 71 7.12 -18.24 -11.11
CA ASP A 71 6.61 -19.52 -10.61
C ASP A 71 5.86 -19.37 -9.27
N VAL A 72 6.37 -18.53 -8.37
CA VAL A 72 5.67 -18.18 -7.12
C VAL A 72 4.35 -17.45 -7.44
N ASP A 73 4.36 -16.52 -8.39
CA ASP A 73 3.14 -15.83 -8.82
C ASP A 73 2.11 -16.78 -9.47
N ARG A 74 2.60 -17.70 -10.30
CA ARG A 74 1.77 -18.73 -10.93
C ARG A 74 1.19 -19.70 -9.87
N LEU A 75 1.94 -20.06 -8.84
CA LEU A 75 1.45 -20.84 -7.70
C LEU A 75 0.28 -20.11 -7.02
N ILE A 76 0.51 -18.88 -6.58
CA ILE A 76 -0.46 -18.09 -5.82
C ILE A 76 -1.75 -17.87 -6.63
N SER A 77 -1.63 -17.49 -7.89
CA SER A 77 -2.77 -17.20 -8.75
C SER A 77 -3.61 -18.44 -9.08
N ASN A 78 -3.01 -19.63 -9.18
CA ASN A 78 -3.74 -20.88 -9.43
C ASN A 78 -4.26 -21.53 -8.15
N MET A 79 -3.57 -21.39 -7.02
CA MET A 79 -4.06 -21.91 -5.74
C MET A 79 -5.40 -21.27 -5.35
N LYS A 80 -5.57 -19.97 -5.61
CA LYS A 80 -6.87 -19.30 -5.47
C LYS A 80 -7.99 -20.01 -6.26
N LYS A 81 -7.69 -20.51 -7.46
CA LYS A 81 -8.65 -21.20 -8.33
C LYS A 81 -8.94 -22.62 -7.86
N VAL A 82 -7.98 -23.30 -7.23
CA VAL A 82 -8.19 -24.63 -6.62
C VAL A 82 -9.32 -24.57 -5.60
N PHE A 83 -9.36 -23.57 -4.72
CA PHE A 83 -10.42 -23.51 -3.69
C PHE A 83 -11.67 -22.72 -4.13
N LEU A 84 -11.64 -22.08 -5.30
CA LEU A 84 -12.76 -21.28 -5.79
C LEU A 84 -13.95 -22.16 -6.17
N LYS A 85 -15.09 -21.99 -5.48
CA LYS A 85 -16.33 -22.75 -5.71
C LYS A 85 -16.18 -24.28 -5.59
N ALA A 86 -15.22 -24.74 -4.79
CA ALA A 86 -14.94 -26.17 -4.58
C ALA A 86 -15.14 -26.56 -3.11
N PRO A 87 -16.40 -26.73 -2.64
CA PRO A 87 -16.68 -27.00 -1.23
C PRO A 87 -16.07 -28.31 -0.73
N SER A 88 -16.01 -29.35 -1.56
CA SER A 88 -15.35 -30.63 -1.23
C SER A 88 -13.86 -30.45 -0.91
N ARG A 89 -13.13 -29.71 -1.77
CA ARG A 89 -11.70 -29.41 -1.55
C ARG A 89 -11.47 -28.53 -0.31
N VAL A 90 -12.35 -27.57 -0.05
CA VAL A 90 -12.31 -26.75 1.16
C VAL A 90 -12.56 -27.58 2.41
N GLN A 91 -13.50 -28.53 2.35
CA GLN A 91 -13.79 -29.43 3.46
C GLN A 91 -12.59 -30.34 3.74
N LEU A 92 -12.03 -31.01 2.72
CA LEU A 92 -10.84 -31.85 2.88
C LEU A 92 -9.67 -31.07 3.48
N PHE A 93 -9.43 -29.84 3.00
CA PHE A 93 -8.39 -28.98 3.56
C PHE A 93 -8.57 -28.77 5.07
N LYS A 94 -9.79 -28.45 5.51
CA LYS A 94 -10.10 -28.23 6.93
C LYS A 94 -10.00 -29.50 7.77
N GLU A 95 -10.28 -30.67 7.20
CA GLU A 95 -10.13 -31.96 7.87
C GLU A 95 -8.66 -32.34 8.04
N MET A 96 -7.82 -32.10 7.03
CA MET A 96 -6.39 -32.43 7.06
C MET A 96 -5.53 -31.41 7.82
N ALA A 97 -5.96 -30.15 7.85
CA ALA A 97 -5.24 -29.05 8.48
C ALA A 97 -6.19 -28.06 9.19
N PRO A 98 -6.84 -28.48 10.30
CA PRO A 98 -7.84 -27.65 10.98
C PRO A 98 -7.29 -26.34 11.54
N GLU A 99 -6.01 -26.34 11.94
CA GLU A 99 -5.33 -25.17 12.53
C GLU A 99 -4.73 -24.22 11.47
N ILE A 100 -4.71 -24.61 10.19
CA ILE A 100 -4.16 -23.78 9.12
C ILE A 100 -5.33 -23.04 8.46
N PRO A 101 -5.31 -21.70 8.35
CA PRO A 101 -6.35 -20.98 7.63
C PRO A 101 -6.31 -21.33 6.15
N LEU A 102 -7.46 -21.25 5.47
CA LEU A 102 -7.49 -21.42 4.01
C LEU A 102 -6.51 -20.46 3.32
N PRO A 103 -5.93 -20.86 2.16
CA PRO A 103 -4.97 -20.02 1.48
C PRO A 103 -5.51 -18.61 1.20
N PRO A 104 -4.73 -17.56 1.50
CA PRO A 104 -5.18 -16.20 1.33
C PRO A 104 -5.45 -15.91 -0.15
N GLN A 105 -6.39 -15.00 -0.41
CA GLN A 105 -6.69 -14.54 -1.75
C GLN A 105 -6.11 -13.14 -1.96
N PRO A 106 -4.98 -13.01 -2.69
CA PRO A 106 -4.41 -11.70 -2.94
C PRO A 106 -5.37 -10.81 -3.71
N VAL A 107 -5.36 -9.53 -3.34
CA VAL A 107 -6.04 -8.46 -4.06
C VAL A 107 -5.03 -7.88 -5.05
N LEU A 108 -5.34 -7.96 -6.35
CA LEU A 108 -4.45 -7.53 -7.43
C LEU A 108 -3.94 -6.09 -7.26
N THR A 109 -4.74 -5.21 -6.66
CA THR A 109 -4.42 -3.80 -6.46
C THR A 109 -3.70 -3.50 -5.14
N ARG A 110 -3.48 -4.51 -4.27
CA ARG A 110 -2.79 -4.36 -2.98
C ARG A 110 -1.68 -5.39 -2.85
N TRP A 111 -0.52 -5.07 -3.41
CA TRP A 111 0.60 -6.01 -3.51
C TRP A 111 1.16 -6.52 -2.18
N GLY A 112 0.88 -5.83 -1.06
CA GLY A 112 1.16 -6.38 0.28
C GLY A 112 0.45 -7.72 0.52
N THR A 113 -0.73 -7.93 -0.06
CA THR A 113 -1.48 -9.20 0.07
C THR A 113 -0.84 -10.36 -0.69
N TRP A 114 -0.07 -10.07 -1.76
CA TRP A 114 0.70 -11.09 -2.47
C TRP A 114 1.87 -11.57 -1.60
N LEU A 115 2.62 -10.65 -0.98
CA LEU A 115 3.69 -11.01 -0.05
C LEU A 115 3.16 -11.78 1.16
N SER A 116 2.02 -11.38 1.74
CA SER A 116 1.35 -12.16 2.79
C SER A 116 1.01 -13.58 2.33
N ALA A 117 0.60 -13.76 1.07
CA ALA A 117 0.35 -15.09 0.52
C ALA A 117 1.64 -15.90 0.38
N VAL A 118 2.73 -15.29 -0.11
CA VAL A 118 4.05 -15.95 -0.15
C VAL A 118 4.46 -16.44 1.23
N PHE A 119 4.35 -15.61 2.27
CA PHE A 119 4.72 -15.99 3.63
C PHE A 119 3.84 -17.13 4.17
N TYR A 120 2.55 -17.10 3.86
CA TYR A 120 1.64 -18.21 4.18
C TYR A 120 2.10 -19.52 3.54
N TYR A 121 2.47 -19.52 2.25
CA TYR A 121 2.95 -20.75 1.59
C TYR A 121 4.32 -21.17 2.11
N ALA A 122 5.24 -20.24 2.38
CA ALA A 122 6.55 -20.57 2.90
C ALA A 122 6.47 -21.28 4.27
N VAL A 123 5.55 -20.86 5.15
CA VAL A 123 5.35 -21.49 6.47
C VAL A 123 4.64 -22.84 6.36
N ASN A 124 3.67 -22.97 5.45
CA ASN A 124 2.78 -24.13 5.40
C ASN A 124 3.05 -25.07 4.22
N PHE A 125 4.18 -24.92 3.52
CA PHE A 125 4.43 -25.53 2.21
C PHE A 125 4.18 -27.03 2.20
N THR A 126 4.82 -27.77 3.10
CA THR A 126 4.73 -29.24 3.17
C THR A 126 3.30 -29.71 3.39
N LYS A 127 2.57 -29.10 4.33
CA LYS A 127 1.18 -29.48 4.62
C LYS A 127 0.26 -29.15 3.44
N ILE A 128 0.48 -28.01 2.78
CA ILE A 128 -0.31 -27.64 1.59
C ILE A 128 -0.01 -28.62 0.45
N GLN A 129 1.26 -28.98 0.23
CA GLN A 129 1.66 -29.95 -0.78
C GLN A 129 0.98 -31.31 -0.55
N GLU A 130 0.96 -31.81 0.69
CA GLU A 130 0.23 -33.03 1.06
C GLU A 130 -1.26 -32.95 0.70
N ILE A 131 -1.93 -31.83 0.99
CA ILE A 131 -3.36 -31.65 0.69
C ILE A 131 -3.59 -31.62 -0.83
N ILE A 132 -2.73 -30.93 -1.57
CA ILE A 132 -2.84 -30.87 -3.04
C ILE A 132 -2.63 -32.26 -3.65
N SER A 133 -1.73 -33.08 -3.11
CA SER A 133 -1.54 -34.49 -3.51
C SER A 133 -2.79 -35.36 -3.39
N CYS A 134 -3.81 -34.94 -2.64
CA CYS A 134 -5.08 -35.65 -2.54
C CYS A 134 -6.12 -35.25 -3.61
N PHE A 135 -5.82 -34.26 -4.46
CA PHE A 135 -6.73 -33.81 -5.51
C PHE A 135 -6.42 -34.47 -6.86
N GLU A 136 -7.45 -34.88 -7.59
CA GLU A 136 -7.30 -35.44 -8.94
C GLU A 136 -7.01 -34.33 -9.97
N GLU A 137 -6.01 -34.53 -10.82
CA GLU A 137 -5.55 -33.51 -11.79
C GLU A 137 -6.59 -33.27 -12.90
N GLU A 138 -7.33 -34.32 -13.28
CA GLU A 138 -8.32 -34.34 -14.35
C GLU A 138 -9.53 -33.44 -14.06
N GLU A 139 -9.85 -33.23 -12.77
CA GLU A 139 -10.98 -32.40 -12.35
C GLU A 139 -10.72 -30.90 -12.49
N SER A 140 -9.45 -30.48 -12.60
CA SER A 140 -9.14 -29.05 -12.62
C SER A 140 -7.76 -28.73 -13.20
N THR A 141 -7.75 -27.91 -14.26
CA THR A 141 -6.54 -27.32 -14.81
C THR A 141 -5.72 -26.57 -13.76
N ALA A 142 -6.37 -25.95 -12.77
CA ALA A 142 -5.67 -25.26 -11.68
C ALA A 142 -4.92 -26.23 -10.76
N VAL A 143 -5.52 -27.40 -10.46
CA VAL A 143 -4.88 -28.45 -9.65
C VAL A 143 -3.65 -28.96 -10.38
N LYS A 144 -3.80 -29.35 -11.65
CA LYS A 144 -2.68 -29.79 -12.51
C LYS A 144 -1.53 -28.79 -12.53
N ILE A 145 -1.81 -27.51 -12.76
CA ILE A 145 -0.79 -26.45 -12.77
C ILE A 145 -0.08 -26.35 -11.41
N VAL A 146 -0.83 -26.43 -10.29
CA VAL A 146 -0.24 -26.36 -8.96
C VAL A 146 0.66 -27.56 -8.69
N HIS A 147 0.26 -28.78 -9.09
CA HIS A 147 1.12 -29.97 -8.99
C HIS A 147 2.43 -29.77 -9.74
N GLU A 148 2.37 -29.39 -11.02
CA GLU A 148 3.55 -29.14 -11.86
C GLU A 148 4.51 -28.13 -11.21
N ILE A 149 3.98 -27.04 -10.64
CA ILE A 149 4.80 -26.00 -10.02
C ILE A 149 5.42 -26.49 -8.72
N MET A 150 4.67 -27.21 -7.88
CA MET A 150 5.16 -27.72 -6.60
C MET A 150 6.27 -28.77 -6.72
N GLN A 151 6.45 -29.38 -7.90
CA GLN A 151 7.57 -30.30 -8.17
C GLN A 151 8.88 -29.58 -8.53
N LYS A 152 8.85 -28.25 -8.75
CA LYS A 152 10.06 -27.50 -9.10
C LYS A 152 10.91 -27.27 -7.86
N GLU A 153 12.15 -27.75 -7.87
CA GLU A 153 13.13 -27.48 -6.81
C GLU A 153 13.37 -25.98 -6.61
N SER A 154 13.34 -25.19 -7.68
CA SER A 154 13.52 -23.73 -7.63
C SER A 154 12.43 -23.01 -6.83
N LEU A 155 11.21 -23.56 -6.76
CA LEU A 155 10.09 -22.92 -6.05
C LEU A 155 10.38 -22.80 -4.55
N LEU A 156 10.96 -23.83 -3.94
CA LEU A 156 11.33 -23.81 -2.53
C LEU A 156 12.40 -22.75 -2.26
N CYS A 157 13.42 -22.68 -3.12
CA CYS A 157 14.46 -21.66 -3.04
C CYS A 157 13.88 -20.25 -3.16
N ASP A 158 12.95 -20.03 -4.10
CA ASP A 158 12.28 -18.74 -4.30
C ASP A 158 11.42 -18.35 -3.10
N LEU A 159 10.63 -19.29 -2.54
CA LEU A 159 9.82 -19.04 -1.35
C LEU A 159 10.69 -18.70 -0.13
N VAL A 160 11.79 -19.43 0.08
CA VAL A 160 12.75 -19.16 1.16
C VAL A 160 13.40 -17.79 0.95
N PHE A 161 13.84 -17.47 -0.26
CA PHE A 161 14.44 -16.18 -0.57
C PHE A 161 13.47 -15.03 -0.28
N ILE A 162 12.22 -15.12 -0.76
CA ILE A 162 11.23 -14.06 -0.55
C ILE A 162 10.89 -13.92 0.94
N ALA A 163 10.64 -15.05 1.61
CA ALA A 163 10.27 -15.09 3.03
C ALA A 163 11.42 -14.66 3.96
N SER A 164 12.68 -14.73 3.53
CA SER A 164 13.82 -14.28 4.34
C SER A 164 14.14 -12.81 4.15
N ASN A 165 13.83 -12.23 2.98
CA ASN A 165 14.30 -10.89 2.60
C ASN A 165 13.21 -9.80 2.64
N PHE A 166 11.93 -10.15 2.52
CA PHE A 166 10.85 -9.15 2.33
C PHE A 166 9.81 -9.11 3.45
N THR A 167 10.05 -9.78 4.59
CA THR A 167 9.10 -9.84 5.74
C THR A 167 8.64 -8.47 6.23
N ASN A 168 9.52 -7.47 6.17
CA ASN A 168 9.28 -6.14 6.72
C ASN A 168 8.34 -5.27 5.86
N PHE A 169 8.03 -5.67 4.62
CA PHE A 169 7.17 -4.90 3.72
C PHE A 169 5.74 -4.77 4.22
N VAL A 170 5.12 -5.89 4.59
CA VAL A 170 3.70 -5.91 4.99
C VAL A 170 3.47 -5.12 6.28
N PRO A 171 4.29 -5.29 7.34
CA PRO A 171 4.21 -4.45 8.53
C PRO A 171 4.45 -2.97 8.23
N ALA A 172 5.45 -2.63 7.42
CA ALA A 172 5.76 -1.24 7.09
C ALA A 172 4.64 -0.55 6.32
N ILE A 173 4.06 -1.19 5.29
CA ILE A 173 2.90 -0.66 4.57
C ILE A 173 1.75 -0.41 5.55
N THR A 174 1.42 -1.42 6.37
CA THR A 174 0.36 -1.30 7.38
C THR A 174 0.61 -0.14 8.35
N TYR A 175 1.88 0.04 8.78
CA TYR A 175 2.28 1.11 9.67
C TYR A 175 2.15 2.50 9.02
N LEU A 176 2.60 2.65 7.77
CA LEU A 176 2.49 3.90 7.00
C LEU A 176 1.03 4.34 6.77
N GLU A 177 0.09 3.39 6.78
CA GLU A 177 -1.34 3.64 6.60
C GLU A 177 -2.08 4.03 7.89
N LYS A 178 -1.43 3.95 9.06
CA LYS A 178 -2.01 4.38 10.36
C LYS A 178 -2.12 5.90 10.44
N ARG A 179 -3.10 6.40 11.21
CA ARG A 179 -3.44 7.84 11.28
C ARG A 179 -2.67 8.63 12.34
N SER A 180 -2.14 7.98 13.37
CA SER A 180 -1.60 8.63 14.58
C SER A 180 -0.07 8.76 14.64
N GLU A 181 0.64 8.18 13.68
CA GLU A 181 2.11 8.12 13.71
C GLU A 181 2.75 9.44 13.26
N THR A 182 3.91 9.78 13.82
CA THR A 182 4.61 11.01 13.44
C THR A 182 5.27 10.86 12.07
N LEU A 183 5.59 12.00 11.43
CA LEU A 183 6.36 11.99 10.19
C LEU A 183 7.69 11.24 10.36
N VAL A 184 8.36 11.43 11.50
CA VAL A 184 9.66 10.82 11.80
C VAL A 184 9.53 9.30 11.83
N ASP A 185 8.57 8.77 12.59
CA ASP A 185 8.40 7.32 12.75
C ASP A 185 8.03 6.67 11.41
N ARG A 186 7.16 7.32 10.63
CA ARG A 186 6.77 6.82 9.29
C ARG A 186 7.96 6.79 8.32
N LEU A 187 8.80 7.83 8.32
CA LEU A 187 10.01 7.85 7.48
C LEU A 187 11.02 6.81 7.92
N GLN A 188 11.18 6.58 9.23
CA GLN A 188 12.03 5.53 9.75
C GLN A 188 11.57 4.15 9.29
N ALA A 189 10.28 3.83 9.45
CA ALA A 189 9.72 2.54 8.99
C ALA A 189 9.89 2.33 7.48
N PHE A 190 9.77 3.41 6.69
CA PHE A 190 10.04 3.35 5.25
C PHE A 190 11.52 3.10 4.96
N ASP A 191 12.42 3.85 5.61
CA ASP A 191 13.87 3.74 5.40
C ASP A 191 14.41 2.38 5.82
N GLU A 192 13.90 1.79 6.90
CA GLU A 192 14.25 0.41 7.32
C GLU A 192 13.96 -0.62 6.22
N VAL A 193 12.83 -0.49 5.51
CA VAL A 193 12.53 -1.37 4.37
C VAL A 193 13.51 -1.14 3.23
N ILE A 194 13.77 0.13 2.89
CA ILE A 194 14.68 0.50 1.81
C ILE A 194 16.11 0.02 2.10
N ASP A 195 16.60 0.19 3.32
CA ASP A 195 17.93 -0.26 3.73
C ASP A 195 18.06 -1.78 3.69
N ASN A 196 17.02 -2.51 4.06
CA ASN A 196 16.99 -3.97 3.93
C ASN A 196 17.08 -4.41 2.47
N ILE A 197 16.42 -3.70 1.55
CA ILE A 197 16.50 -4.02 0.12
C ILE A 197 17.90 -3.76 -0.44
N HIS A 198 18.54 -2.64 -0.08
CA HIS A 198 19.89 -2.33 -0.55
C HIS A 198 20.94 -3.34 -0.07
N LYS A 199 20.67 -4.10 0.99
CA LYS A 199 21.53 -5.20 1.46
C LYS A 199 21.34 -6.49 0.66
N ILE A 200 20.27 -6.61 -0.12
CA ILE A 200 20.02 -7.79 -0.95
C ILE A 200 20.91 -7.71 -2.19
N PRO A 201 21.78 -8.69 -2.46
CA PRO A 201 22.61 -8.69 -3.65
C PRO A 201 21.75 -8.85 -4.93
N GLY A 202 22.04 -8.05 -5.97
CA GLY A 202 21.47 -8.19 -7.31
C GLY A 202 20.44 -7.11 -7.72
N ILE A 203 19.70 -7.41 -8.81
CA ILE A 203 18.85 -6.49 -9.59
C ILE A 203 17.78 -5.77 -8.73
N VAL A 204 17.35 -6.38 -7.63
CA VAL A 204 16.29 -5.86 -6.74
C VAL A 204 16.70 -4.54 -6.06
N GLY A 205 17.99 -4.37 -5.75
CA GLY A 205 18.52 -3.18 -5.06
C GLY A 205 18.80 -2.00 -5.99
N GLU A 206 19.20 -2.25 -7.25
CA GLU A 206 19.70 -1.21 -8.17
C GLU A 206 18.58 -0.38 -8.83
N ASP A 207 17.36 -0.92 -8.94
CA ASP A 207 16.24 -0.28 -9.65
C ASP A 207 15.37 0.67 -8.79
N ILE A 208 15.61 0.76 -7.48
CA ILE A 208 14.78 1.58 -6.57
C ILE A 208 15.29 3.04 -6.52
N LYS A 209 14.85 3.85 -7.49
CA LYS A 209 15.12 5.30 -7.47
C LYS A 209 14.20 6.02 -6.47
N THR A 210 14.78 6.60 -5.43
CA THR A 210 14.07 7.43 -4.46
C THR A 210 13.69 8.80 -5.05
N ASN A 211 12.53 9.31 -4.61
CA ASN A 211 11.93 10.54 -5.11
C ASN A 211 12.79 11.78 -4.73
N LYS A 212 13.02 12.69 -5.68
CA LYS A 212 13.68 13.99 -5.44
C LYS A 212 13.08 14.74 -4.25
N TYR A 213 11.75 14.67 -4.10
CA TYR A 213 11.00 15.40 -3.09
C TYR A 213 10.92 14.71 -1.72
N LEU A 214 11.48 13.50 -1.59
CA LEU A 214 11.68 12.87 -0.29
C LEU A 214 12.80 13.57 0.50
N LYS A 215 13.74 14.23 -0.20
CA LYS A 215 14.88 14.91 0.42
C LYS A 215 14.46 16.09 1.29
N GLU A 216 13.55 16.96 0.82
CA GLU A 216 13.07 18.07 1.65
C GLU A 216 12.29 17.57 2.87
N ILE A 217 11.43 16.56 2.70
CA ILE A 217 10.64 15.97 3.80
C ILE A 217 11.55 15.32 4.85
N LYS A 218 12.60 14.60 4.43
CA LYS A 218 13.62 14.05 5.34
C LYS A 218 14.34 15.14 6.11
N ARG A 219 14.74 16.24 5.47
CA ARG A 219 15.37 17.39 6.17
C ARG A 219 14.45 17.98 7.24
N ILE A 220 13.15 18.08 6.98
CA ILE A 220 12.18 18.55 7.98
C ILE A 220 12.14 17.57 9.17
N ALA A 221 12.10 16.27 8.91
CA ALA A 221 12.14 15.25 9.97
C ALA A 221 13.43 15.31 10.80
N GLU A 222 14.58 15.62 10.19
CA GLU A 222 15.84 15.86 10.90
C GLU A 222 15.76 17.05 11.86
N VAL A 223 15.10 18.13 11.46
CA VAL A 223 14.85 19.29 12.33
C VAL A 223 13.92 18.91 13.48
N LEU A 224 12.85 18.14 13.21
CA LEU A 224 11.90 17.69 14.24
C LEU A 224 12.54 16.75 15.28
N THR A 225 13.64 16.10 14.94
CA THR A 225 14.43 15.25 15.87
C THR A 225 15.53 16.02 16.61
N GLY A 226 15.69 17.32 16.36
CA GLY A 226 16.69 18.16 17.03
C GLY A 226 18.12 18.01 16.50
N LYS A 227 18.31 17.52 15.27
CA LYS A 227 19.66 17.45 14.67
C LYS A 227 20.24 18.85 14.48
N SER A 228 21.39 19.11 15.10
CA SER A 228 22.03 20.43 15.21
C SER A 228 22.44 21.10 13.89
N ASN A 229 22.60 20.33 12.82
CA ASN A 229 23.06 20.83 11.51
C ASN A 229 21.94 20.92 10.46
N ALA A 230 20.70 20.60 10.82
CA ALA A 230 19.59 20.56 9.89
C ALA A 230 19.04 21.98 9.63
N GLN A 231 19.01 22.40 8.36
CA GLN A 231 18.41 23.69 7.97
C GLN A 231 17.06 23.45 7.31
N VAL A 232 16.01 24.12 7.82
CA VAL A 232 14.73 24.25 7.11
C VAL A 232 14.92 25.24 5.97
N ILE A 233 15.14 24.76 4.75
CA ILE A 233 15.27 25.65 3.58
C ILE A 233 13.87 26.07 3.13
N GLY A 234 13.61 27.38 3.13
CA GLY A 234 12.45 27.97 2.48
C GLY A 234 11.11 27.78 3.19
N MET A 235 11.09 27.53 4.50
CA MET A 235 9.86 27.39 5.29
C MET A 235 10.02 28.04 6.67
N ASN A 236 8.96 28.70 7.15
CA ASN A 236 8.94 29.35 8.47
C ASN A 236 8.73 28.33 9.61
N ILE A 237 8.95 28.77 10.86
CA ILE A 237 8.88 27.91 12.06
C ILE A 237 7.49 27.29 12.20
N GLU A 238 6.43 28.08 12.09
CA GLU A 238 5.04 27.62 12.25
C GLU A 238 4.70 26.51 11.25
N SER A 239 5.08 26.70 9.99
CA SER A 239 4.88 25.72 8.93
C SER A 239 5.68 24.44 9.18
N ALA A 240 6.93 24.55 9.66
CA ALA A 240 7.74 23.37 9.99
C ALA A 240 7.12 22.53 11.11
N VAL A 241 6.55 23.18 12.14
CA VAL A 241 5.85 22.50 13.24
C VAL A 241 4.64 21.70 12.74
N CYS A 242 3.92 22.20 11.72
CA CYS A 242 2.79 21.49 11.11
C CYS A 242 3.17 20.12 10.50
N PHE A 243 4.45 19.87 10.22
CA PHE A 243 4.90 18.58 9.67
C PHE A 243 5.00 17.46 10.70
N LYS A 244 4.85 17.72 12.01
CA LYS A 244 4.96 16.68 13.05
C LYS A 244 4.14 15.42 12.76
N TYR A 245 2.93 15.60 12.23
CA TYR A 245 2.02 14.50 11.85
C TYR A 245 1.70 14.49 10.34
N ALA A 246 2.57 15.07 9.52
CA ALA A 246 2.33 15.15 8.08
C ALA A 246 2.05 13.76 7.48
N PRO A 247 1.00 13.63 6.65
CA PRO A 247 0.70 12.38 5.97
C PRO A 247 1.79 12.07 4.94
N VAL A 248 2.14 10.79 4.82
CA VAL A 248 3.07 10.29 3.79
C VAL A 248 2.42 9.29 2.84
N THR A 249 1.12 9.04 3.02
CA THR A 249 0.33 8.09 2.23
C THR A 249 -0.99 8.70 1.78
N LEU A 250 -1.59 8.07 0.78
CA LEU A 250 -2.94 8.38 0.29
C LEU A 250 -4.03 7.47 0.90
N ALA A 251 -3.69 6.69 1.93
CA ALA A 251 -4.60 5.68 2.48
C ALA A 251 -5.94 6.28 2.96
N GLU A 252 -5.91 7.50 3.51
CA GLU A 252 -7.12 8.20 3.93
C GLU A 252 -8.00 8.62 2.75
N VAL A 253 -7.38 9.03 1.65
CA VAL A 253 -8.08 9.36 0.41
C VAL A 253 -8.76 8.13 -0.16
N GLU A 254 -8.07 6.99 -0.23
CA GLU A 254 -8.64 5.72 -0.69
C GLU A 254 -9.80 5.23 0.21
N ARG A 255 -9.64 5.34 1.54
CA ARG A 255 -10.71 5.02 2.50
C ARG A 255 -11.92 5.93 2.29
N SER A 256 -11.71 7.23 2.07
CA SER A 256 -12.77 8.21 1.84
C SER A 256 -13.52 7.94 0.53
N PHE A 257 -12.83 7.52 -0.53
CA PHE A 257 -13.47 7.13 -1.79
C PHE A 257 -14.36 5.89 -1.61
N LEU A 258 -13.89 4.86 -0.90
CA LEU A 258 -14.70 3.68 -0.61
C LEU A 258 -15.98 4.05 0.16
N GLN A 259 -15.80 4.89 1.17
CA GLN A 259 -16.85 5.47 1.99
C GLN A 259 -17.89 6.24 1.14
N LEU A 260 -17.44 7.15 0.28
CA LEU A 260 -18.32 7.90 -0.63
C LEU A 260 -19.01 6.99 -1.65
N LYS A 261 -18.33 5.95 -2.16
CA LYS A 261 -18.93 4.96 -3.07
C LYS A 261 -20.11 4.23 -2.40
N HIS A 262 -20.03 3.96 -1.10
CA HIS A 262 -21.15 3.36 -0.35
C HIS A 262 -22.33 4.33 -0.15
N ILE A 263 -22.05 5.63 0.03
CA ILE A 263 -23.10 6.66 0.10
C ILE A 263 -23.81 6.77 -1.25
N LEU A 264 -23.04 6.87 -2.33
CA LEU A 264 -23.51 7.16 -3.69
C LEU A 264 -23.95 5.92 -4.47
N SER A 265 -24.11 4.76 -3.80
CA SER A 265 -24.52 3.54 -4.48
C SER A 265 -26.01 3.59 -4.86
N ASP A 266 -26.35 3.07 -6.04
CA ASP A 266 -27.74 2.99 -6.54
C ASP A 266 -28.68 2.15 -5.66
N ARG A 267 -28.15 1.42 -4.67
CA ARG A 267 -28.93 0.68 -3.67
C ARG A 267 -29.59 1.58 -2.63
N ARG A 268 -29.23 2.87 -2.59
CA ARG A 268 -29.81 3.87 -1.68
C ARG A 268 -30.92 4.60 -2.41
N TYR A 269 -32.15 4.26 -2.08
CA TYR A 269 -33.33 5.01 -2.54
C TYR A 269 -33.60 6.16 -1.56
N SER A 270 -33.83 7.37 -2.07
CA SER A 270 -34.26 8.54 -1.29
C SER A 270 -33.22 9.15 -0.34
N LEU A 271 -31.99 9.37 -0.83
CA LEU A 271 -30.97 10.11 -0.07
C LEU A 271 -31.33 11.61 0.02
N THR A 272 -31.78 12.07 1.19
CA THR A 272 -31.99 13.51 1.45
C THR A 272 -30.70 14.18 1.94
N PRO A 273 -30.55 15.51 1.80
CA PRO A 273 -29.42 16.24 2.36
C PRO A 273 -29.18 15.99 3.86
N ASP A 274 -30.26 15.88 4.65
CA ASP A 274 -30.17 15.58 6.08
C ASP A 274 -29.63 14.18 6.37
N ASN A 275 -30.08 13.18 5.62
CA ASN A 275 -29.59 11.81 5.76
C ASN A 275 -28.12 11.69 5.33
N LEU A 276 -27.73 12.39 4.26
CA LEU A 276 -26.34 12.49 3.82
C LEU A 276 -25.45 13.10 4.92
N LYS A 277 -25.90 14.20 5.54
CA LYS A 277 -25.17 14.85 6.65
C LYS A 277 -24.96 13.89 7.82
N LYS A 278 -26.01 13.15 8.22
CA LYS A 278 -25.92 12.15 9.31
C LYS A 278 -24.95 11.01 8.96
N MET A 279 -24.98 10.52 7.72
CA MET A 279 -24.05 9.48 7.26
C MET A 279 -22.60 9.95 7.29
N LEU A 280 -22.31 11.18 6.84
CA LEU A 280 -20.97 11.76 6.92
C LEU A 280 -20.48 11.85 8.36
N VAL A 281 -21.33 12.27 9.30
CA VAL A 281 -20.98 12.32 10.74
C VAL A 281 -20.64 10.93 11.28
N ILE A 282 -21.45 9.92 10.97
CA ILE A 282 -21.17 8.53 11.39
C ILE A 282 -19.82 8.06 10.83
N MET A 283 -19.54 8.33 9.55
CA MET A 283 -18.32 7.88 8.88
C MET A 283 -17.06 8.56 9.40
N CYS A 284 -17.13 9.85 9.74
CA CYS A 284 -16.04 10.54 10.43
C CYS A 284 -15.79 9.92 11.82
N ASN A 285 -16.86 9.57 12.55
CA ASN A 285 -16.77 9.00 13.90
C ASN A 285 -16.38 7.52 13.95
N GLN A 286 -16.58 6.76 12.88
CA GLN A 286 -16.19 5.34 12.77
C GLN A 286 -14.67 5.14 12.62
N THR A 287 -13.89 6.20 12.42
CA THR A 287 -12.45 6.10 12.13
C THR A 287 -11.53 6.41 13.32
N ARG A 288 -11.96 6.02 14.53
CA ARG A 288 -11.06 5.92 15.69
C ARG A 288 -10.34 4.59 15.71
#